data_AF-A0A6S7FRC0-F1
#
_entry.id   AF-A0A6S7FRC0-F1
#
_cell.length_a   1.000
_cell.length_b   1.000
_cell.length_c   1.000
_cell.angle_alpha   90.00
_cell.angle_beta   90.00
_cell.angle_gamma   90.00
#
_symmetry.space_group_name_H-M   'P 1'
#
loop_
_entity.id
_entity.type
_entity.pdbx_description
1 polymer ?
#
loop_
_entity_poly.entity_id
_entity_poly.type
_entity_poly.pdbx_seq_one_letter_code
_entity_poly.pdbx_strand_id
1 'polypeptide(L)'
;MAMIAHSMRVIKVAVKHVNPSQAPVIALDQPLFALAKQIQWKIPEFGEDKFVVMMGGLHIEMASFKMLGKWLSGSGWPEVMCNAGIATQGIAESILSTSHVTRTRRAHQVTAESLFILLNKAYNQYKASLLEENEHCNIPAFADWKEERATKSPHFHYWASVLDLELMCLLLVRAFREADFPLYVDTIRKILPWMFVMDPPNYSRWLSVHYRDMCLLPSKHPDIYNHFSDGAFVVHKTTRVFSSTALDHAHQQVNAVVKGEVGLTEHPAAL
;
A
#
# COMPACT_ATOMS: atom_id res chain seq x y z
N MET A 1 -20.72 16.37 -2.59
CA MET A 1 -21.26 15.80 -1.33
C MET A 1 -22.56 15.03 -1.53
N ALA A 2 -23.60 15.58 -2.19
CA ALA A 2 -24.91 14.90 -2.34
C ALA A 2 -24.81 13.50 -2.97
N MET A 3 -24.00 13.34 -4.02
CA MET A 3 -23.78 12.03 -4.68
C MET A 3 -23.22 10.98 -3.71
N ILE A 4 -22.17 11.31 -2.95
CA ILE A 4 -21.56 10.36 -2.00
C ILE A 4 -22.51 10.02 -0.86
N ALA A 5 -23.26 11.00 -0.33
CA ALA A 5 -24.28 10.73 0.68
C ALA A 5 -25.39 9.80 0.15
N HIS A 6 -25.79 9.97 -1.12
CA HIS A 6 -26.73 9.07 -1.78
C HIS A 6 -26.14 7.65 -1.91
N SER A 7 -24.90 7.50 -2.39
CA SER A 7 -24.22 6.20 -2.48
C SER A 7 -24.11 5.51 -1.12
N MET A 8 -23.75 6.25 -0.06
CA MET A 8 -23.72 5.70 1.30
C MET A 8 -25.10 5.24 1.77
N ARG A 9 -26.17 5.98 1.43
CA ARG A 9 -27.54 5.56 1.76
C ARG A 9 -27.93 4.28 1.01
N VAL A 10 -27.61 4.17 -0.27
CA VAL A 10 -27.87 2.97 -1.07
C VAL A 10 -27.17 1.75 -0.46
N ILE A 11 -25.88 1.87 -0.12
CA ILE A 11 -25.13 0.79 0.53
C ILE A 11 -25.77 0.42 1.87
N LYS A 12 -26.14 1.40 2.68
CA LYS A 12 -26.80 1.16 3.97
C LYS A 12 -28.12 0.40 3.81
N VAL A 13 -28.93 0.76 2.81
CA VAL A 13 -30.19 0.05 2.50
C VAL A 13 -29.92 -1.38 2.02
N ALA A 14 -28.94 -1.58 1.14
CA ALA A 14 -28.56 -2.89 0.63
C ALA A 14 -28.05 -3.81 1.76
N VAL A 15 -27.14 -3.31 2.60
CA VAL A 15 -26.61 -4.06 3.75
C VAL A 15 -27.74 -4.39 4.72
N LYS A 16 -28.64 -3.44 5.02
CA LYS A 16 -29.79 -3.70 5.89
C LYS A 16 -30.71 -4.80 5.33
N HIS A 17 -30.84 -4.90 4.01
CA HIS A 17 -31.66 -5.92 3.37
C HIS A 17 -31.00 -7.30 3.38
N VAL A 18 -29.70 -7.37 3.08
CA VAL A 18 -28.96 -8.64 2.95
C VAL A 18 -28.49 -9.16 4.31
N ASN A 19 -27.90 -8.29 5.14
CA ASN A 19 -27.33 -8.60 6.45
C ASN A 19 -27.73 -7.52 7.49
N PRO A 20 -28.95 -7.57 8.06
CA PRO A 20 -29.51 -6.49 8.87
C PRO A 20 -28.70 -6.06 10.11
N SER A 21 -27.92 -6.98 10.69
CA SER A 21 -27.08 -6.75 11.86
C SER A 21 -25.69 -6.20 11.54
N GLN A 22 -25.30 -6.17 10.26
CA GLN A 22 -23.95 -5.78 9.86
C GLN A 22 -23.86 -4.27 9.63
N ALA A 23 -22.81 -3.64 10.16
CA ALA A 23 -22.50 -2.26 9.82
C ALA A 23 -22.05 -2.16 8.35
N PRO A 24 -22.57 -1.20 7.56
CA PRO A 24 -22.14 -1.02 6.19
C PRO A 24 -20.69 -0.55 6.10
N VAL A 25 -19.98 -1.07 5.09
CA VAL A 25 -18.58 -0.74 4.78
C VAL A 25 -18.49 -0.23 3.35
N ILE A 26 -17.66 0.80 3.11
CA ILE A 26 -17.33 1.27 1.76
C ILE A 26 -15.83 1.57 1.66
N ALA A 27 -15.21 1.19 0.54
CA ALA A 27 -13.85 1.60 0.19
C ALA A 27 -13.89 2.64 -0.94
N LEU A 28 -13.14 3.74 -0.78
CA LEU A 28 -13.17 4.90 -1.67
C LEU A 28 -11.75 5.38 -1.99
N ASP A 29 -11.53 5.92 -3.19
CA ASP A 29 -10.29 6.64 -3.49
C ASP A 29 -10.07 7.82 -2.54
N GLN A 30 -8.87 8.41 -2.53
CA GLN A 30 -8.52 9.45 -1.56
C GLN A 30 -9.49 10.66 -1.57
N PRO A 31 -9.83 11.27 -2.72
CA PRO A 31 -10.78 12.39 -2.74
C PRO A 31 -12.18 12.01 -2.26
N LEU A 32 -12.70 10.84 -2.64
CA LEU A 32 -14.03 10.41 -2.22
C LEU A 32 -14.06 9.98 -0.75
N PHE A 33 -12.98 9.37 -0.25
CA PHE A 33 -12.79 9.08 1.17
C PHE A 33 -12.89 10.36 2.00
N ALA A 34 -12.19 11.43 1.59
CA ALA A 34 -12.24 12.72 2.27
C ALA A 34 -13.68 13.27 2.37
N LEU A 35 -14.44 13.21 1.27
CA LEU A 35 -15.83 13.63 1.24
C LEU A 35 -16.73 12.75 2.13
N ALA A 36 -16.52 11.43 2.11
CA ALA A 36 -17.27 10.50 2.95
C ALA A 36 -16.99 10.77 4.44
N LYS A 37 -15.74 10.99 4.84
CA LYS A 37 -15.40 11.37 6.22
C LYS A 37 -16.08 12.68 6.64
N GLN A 38 -16.06 13.70 5.78
CA GLN A 38 -16.80 14.95 6.05
C GLN A 38 -18.31 14.72 6.23
N ILE A 39 -18.90 13.79 5.46
CA ILE A 39 -20.30 13.38 5.63
C ILE A 39 -20.50 12.70 6.98
N GLN A 40 -19.63 11.76 7.38
CA GLN A 40 -19.74 11.08 8.68
C GLN A 40 -19.69 12.07 9.86
N TRP A 41 -18.88 13.11 9.75
CA TRP A 41 -18.72 14.12 10.80
C TRP A 41 -19.86 15.14 10.86
N LYS A 42 -20.59 15.35 9.76
CA LYS A 42 -21.66 16.36 9.67
C LYS A 42 -23.07 15.77 9.78
N ILE A 43 -23.26 14.52 9.37
CA ILE A 43 -24.58 13.90 9.22
C ILE A 43 -24.68 12.68 10.15
N PRO A 44 -25.42 12.76 11.27
CA PRO A 44 -25.55 11.68 12.26
C PRO A 44 -26.08 10.35 11.72
N GLU A 45 -26.75 10.35 10.56
CA GLU A 45 -27.18 9.14 9.85
C GLU A 45 -26.00 8.22 9.46
N PHE A 46 -24.84 8.83 9.17
CA PHE A 46 -23.62 8.18 8.66
C PHE A 46 -22.45 8.25 9.66
N GLY A 47 -22.74 8.49 10.94
CA GLY A 47 -21.72 8.61 12.00
C GLY A 47 -20.70 7.46 11.98
N GLU A 48 -19.52 7.73 12.51
CA GLU A 48 -18.41 6.75 12.54
C GLU A 48 -18.76 5.46 13.29
N ASP A 49 -19.75 5.50 14.18
CA ASP A 49 -20.32 4.36 14.91
C ASP A 49 -21.33 3.54 14.09
N LYS A 50 -21.76 4.03 12.92
CA LYS A 50 -22.84 3.43 12.11
C LYS A 50 -22.40 2.99 10.73
N PHE A 51 -21.25 3.47 10.25
CA PHE A 51 -20.78 3.23 8.89
C PHE A 51 -19.25 3.20 8.90
N VAL A 52 -18.63 2.17 8.32
CA VAL A 52 -17.17 2.11 8.17
C VAL A 52 -16.79 2.60 6.78
N VAL A 53 -15.91 3.59 6.73
CA VAL A 53 -15.36 4.12 5.47
C VAL A 53 -13.87 3.80 5.43
N MET A 54 -13.42 3.17 4.37
CA MET A 54 -12.03 2.81 4.13
C MET A 54 -11.46 3.59 2.96
N MET A 55 -10.19 3.95 3.08
CA MET A 55 -9.41 4.44 1.96
C MET A 55 -9.02 3.26 1.05
N GLY A 56 -9.11 3.48 -0.26
CA GLY A 56 -8.94 2.46 -1.29
C GLY A 56 -7.55 1.84 -1.27
N GLY A 57 -7.47 0.53 -1.10
CA GLY A 57 -6.20 -0.17 -0.88
C GLY A 57 -5.26 -0.11 -2.07
N LEU A 58 -5.77 -0.18 -3.31
CA LEU A 58 -4.95 0.02 -4.51
C LEU A 58 -4.33 1.41 -4.54
N HIS A 59 -5.13 2.42 -4.21
CA HIS A 59 -4.67 3.80 -4.20
C HIS A 59 -3.66 4.09 -3.09
N ILE A 60 -3.78 3.40 -1.94
CA ILE A 60 -2.75 3.43 -0.89
C ILE A 60 -1.46 2.78 -1.41
N GLU A 61 -1.54 1.59 -2.01
CA GLU A 61 -0.38 0.90 -2.59
C GLU A 61 0.34 1.79 -3.61
N MET A 62 -0.41 2.39 -4.54
CA MET A 62 0.15 3.30 -5.54
C MET A 62 0.77 4.55 -4.93
N ALA A 63 0.16 5.11 -3.88
CA ALA A 63 0.74 6.26 -3.19
C ALA A 63 2.06 5.89 -2.48
N SER A 64 2.14 4.69 -1.89
CA SER A 64 3.36 4.20 -1.24
C SER A 64 4.49 4.01 -2.25
N PHE A 65 4.20 3.44 -3.42
CA PHE A 65 5.22 3.32 -4.48
C PHE A 65 5.59 4.67 -5.09
N LYS A 66 4.66 5.63 -5.24
CA LYS A 66 4.99 7.00 -5.68
C LYS A 66 5.87 7.73 -4.67
N MET A 67 5.62 7.54 -3.37
CA MET A 67 6.46 8.08 -2.30
C MET A 67 7.89 7.54 -2.41
N LEU A 68 8.04 6.23 -2.62
CA LEU A 68 9.35 5.60 -2.85
C LEU A 68 9.99 6.05 -4.18
N GLY A 69 9.19 6.19 -5.25
CA GLY A 69 9.66 6.71 -6.54
C GLY A 69 10.19 8.15 -6.44
N LYS A 70 9.55 9.01 -5.63
CA LYS A 70 10.11 10.33 -5.31
C LYS A 70 11.48 10.22 -4.62
N TRP A 71 11.64 9.28 -3.69
CA TRP A 71 12.91 9.06 -2.98
C TRP A 71 14.02 8.57 -3.92
N LEU A 72 13.66 7.72 -4.88
CA LEU A 72 14.57 7.17 -5.88
C LEU A 72 14.87 8.12 -7.05
N SER A 73 14.12 9.21 -7.20
CA SER A 73 14.32 10.17 -8.28
C SER A 73 15.69 10.83 -8.17
N GLY A 74 16.46 10.80 -9.27
CA GLY A 74 17.83 11.34 -9.31
C GLY A 74 18.90 10.45 -8.66
N SER A 75 18.57 9.25 -8.20
CA SER A 75 19.53 8.33 -7.54
C SER A 75 20.39 7.48 -8.48
N GLY A 76 20.09 7.48 -9.78
CA GLY A 76 20.64 6.51 -10.73
C GLY A 76 19.85 5.19 -10.81
N TRP A 77 18.80 5.02 -9.98
CA TRP A 77 17.99 3.79 -9.96
C TRP A 77 17.31 3.47 -11.30
N PRO A 78 16.69 4.44 -12.04
CA PRO A 78 16.14 4.16 -13.37
C PRO A 78 17.18 3.62 -14.36
N GLU A 79 18.39 4.18 -14.32
CA GLU A 79 19.51 3.77 -15.18
C GLU A 79 19.97 2.35 -14.83
N VAL A 80 20.02 2.00 -13.54
CA VAL A 80 20.28 0.63 -13.08
C VAL A 80 19.23 -0.33 -13.63
N MET A 81 17.94 0.03 -13.61
CA MET A 81 16.86 -0.79 -14.16
C MET A 81 17.00 -1.01 -15.66
N CYS A 82 17.42 0.02 -16.40
CA CYS A 82 17.67 -0.07 -17.83
C CYS A 82 18.88 -0.93 -18.16
N ASN A 83 20.00 -0.69 -17.50
CA ASN A 83 21.24 -1.41 -17.73
C ASN A 83 21.14 -2.89 -17.36
N ALA A 84 20.31 -3.22 -16.35
CA ALA A 84 20.01 -4.59 -15.96
C ALA A 84 18.97 -5.28 -16.87
N GLY A 85 18.42 -4.59 -17.88
CA GLY A 85 17.41 -5.15 -18.78
C GLY A 85 16.04 -5.38 -18.14
N ILE A 86 15.76 -4.77 -16.98
CA ILE A 86 14.48 -4.91 -16.26
C ILE A 86 13.40 -4.04 -16.89
N ALA A 87 13.76 -2.87 -17.40
CA ALA A 87 12.86 -1.91 -18.02
C ALA A 87 13.55 -1.13 -19.15
N THR A 88 12.80 -0.72 -20.18
CA THR A 88 13.29 0.31 -21.11
C THR A 88 13.27 1.68 -20.44
N GLN A 89 13.99 2.67 -20.99
CA GLN A 89 14.10 4.01 -20.39
C GLN A 89 12.74 4.64 -20.06
N GLY A 90 11.81 4.68 -21.02
CA GLY A 90 10.46 5.20 -20.78
C GLY A 90 9.65 4.40 -19.74
N ILE A 91 9.91 3.09 -19.62
CA ILE A 91 9.25 2.26 -18.60
C ILE A 91 9.84 2.52 -17.22
N ALA A 92 11.17 2.68 -17.10
CA ALA A 92 11.84 2.96 -15.83
C ALA A 92 11.32 4.25 -15.18
N GLU A 93 11.16 5.32 -15.97
CA GLU A 93 10.55 6.57 -15.49
C GLU A 93 9.07 6.38 -15.09
N SER A 94 8.32 5.59 -15.86
CA SER A 94 6.91 5.30 -15.54
C SER A 94 6.73 4.51 -14.22
N ILE A 95 7.77 3.80 -13.77
CA ILE A 95 7.75 3.06 -12.51
C ILE A 95 7.85 4.03 -11.32
N LEU A 96 8.70 5.07 -11.41
CA LEU A 96 8.80 6.10 -10.36
C LEU A 96 7.46 6.79 -10.10
N SER A 97 6.65 6.98 -11.14
CA SER A 97 5.30 7.55 -11.04
C SER A 97 4.21 6.52 -10.75
N THR A 98 4.55 5.23 -10.69
CA THR A 98 3.62 4.10 -10.49
C THR A 98 2.44 4.13 -11.47
N SER A 99 2.74 4.31 -12.76
CA SER A 99 1.70 4.32 -13.81
C SER A 99 1.07 2.94 -14.03
N HIS A 100 1.84 1.87 -13.81
CA HIS A 100 1.39 0.48 -13.90
C HIS A 100 1.78 -0.29 -12.64
N VAL A 101 0.82 -0.51 -11.74
CA VAL A 101 1.08 -1.11 -10.41
C VAL A 101 1.78 -2.46 -10.48
N THR A 102 1.40 -3.34 -11.41
CA THR A 102 2.01 -4.68 -11.55
C THR A 102 3.48 -4.60 -11.97
N ARG A 103 3.81 -3.75 -12.94
CA ARG A 103 5.20 -3.55 -13.40
C ARG A 103 6.05 -2.89 -12.32
N THR A 104 5.47 -1.88 -11.66
CA THR A 104 6.09 -1.16 -10.55
C THR A 104 6.45 -2.12 -9.42
N ARG A 105 5.50 -2.93 -8.98
CA ARG A 105 5.71 -3.97 -7.96
C ARG A 105 6.84 -4.93 -8.33
N ARG A 106 6.88 -5.40 -9.59
CA ARG A 106 7.95 -6.31 -10.04
C ARG A 106 9.34 -5.65 -9.97
N ALA A 107 9.48 -4.41 -10.41
CA ALA A 107 10.75 -3.70 -10.35
C ALA A 107 11.22 -3.47 -8.90
N HIS A 108 10.31 -3.11 -8.01
CA HIS A 108 10.58 -2.95 -6.58
C HIS A 108 10.97 -4.28 -5.90
N GLN A 109 10.31 -5.39 -6.25
CA GLN A 109 10.73 -6.73 -5.80
C GLN A 109 12.17 -7.06 -6.21
N VAL A 110 12.52 -6.82 -7.48
CA VAL A 110 13.89 -7.05 -7.99
C VAL A 110 14.89 -6.14 -7.28
N THR A 111 14.52 -4.88 -7.00
CA THR A 111 15.35 -3.95 -6.23
C THR A 111 15.62 -4.44 -4.83
N ALA A 112 14.57 -4.82 -4.09
CA ALA A 112 14.67 -5.31 -2.73
C ALA A 112 15.58 -6.54 -2.64
N GLU A 113 15.37 -7.51 -3.54
CA GLU A 113 16.19 -8.72 -3.62
C GLU A 113 17.65 -8.40 -3.93
N SER A 114 17.90 -7.54 -4.93
CA SER A 114 19.25 -7.14 -5.34
C SER A 114 20.00 -6.44 -4.20
N LEU A 115 19.37 -5.46 -3.55
CA LEU A 115 19.95 -4.76 -2.41
C LEU A 115 20.21 -5.70 -1.23
N PHE A 116 19.29 -6.61 -0.94
CA PHE A 116 19.48 -7.61 0.12
C PHE A 116 20.67 -8.53 -0.16
N ILE A 117 20.81 -9.02 -1.41
CA ILE A 117 21.95 -9.85 -1.82
C ILE A 117 23.28 -9.07 -1.69
N LEU A 118 23.32 -7.83 -2.17
CA LEU A 118 24.52 -6.99 -2.09
C LEU A 118 24.91 -6.70 -0.64
N LEU A 119 23.92 -6.41 0.22
CA LEU A 119 24.14 -6.15 1.64
C LEU A 119 24.69 -7.38 2.37
N ASN A 120 24.15 -8.58 2.08
CA ASN A 120 24.67 -9.83 2.64
C ASN A 120 26.08 -10.15 2.16
N LYS A 121 26.39 -9.91 0.87
CA LYS A 121 27.74 -10.08 0.34
C LYS A 121 28.74 -9.15 1.04
N ALA A 122 28.39 -7.88 1.21
CA ALA A 122 29.23 -6.91 1.91
C ALA A 122 29.47 -7.32 3.37
N TYR A 123 28.45 -7.81 4.07
CA TYR A 123 28.61 -8.32 5.43
C TYR A 123 29.51 -9.56 5.49
N ASN A 124 29.36 -10.49 4.56
CA ASN A 124 30.21 -11.69 4.50
C ASN A 124 31.67 -11.36 4.21
N GLN A 125 31.93 -10.38 3.32
CA GLN A 125 33.29 -9.88 3.07
C GLN A 125 33.88 -9.21 4.32
N TYR A 126 33.08 -8.40 5.03
CA TYR A 126 33.50 -7.80 6.30
C TYR A 126 33.86 -8.84 7.37
N LYS A 127 33.08 -9.92 7.48
CA LYS A 127 33.40 -11.03 8.39
C LYS A 127 34.72 -11.70 8.01
N ALA A 128 34.93 -11.97 6.72
CA ALA A 128 36.15 -12.60 6.24
C ALA A 128 37.38 -11.73 6.56
N SER A 129 37.33 -10.41 6.31
CA SER A 129 38.44 -9.51 6.60
C SER A 129 38.77 -9.45 8.10
N LEU A 130 37.76 -9.48 8.97
CA LEU A 130 37.99 -9.50 10.42
C LEU A 130 38.66 -10.81 10.89
N LEU A 131 38.24 -11.94 10.32
CA LEU A 131 38.81 -13.25 10.66
C LEU A 131 40.24 -13.42 10.12
N GLU A 132 40.57 -12.80 8.98
CA GLU A 132 41.93 -12.73 8.46
C GLU A 132 42.86 -11.92 9.37
N GLU A 133 42.37 -10.83 9.97
CA GLU A 133 43.13 -10.00 10.91
C GLU A 133 43.26 -10.64 12.31
N ASN A 134 42.18 -11.28 12.79
CA ASN A 134 42.14 -11.95 14.10
C ASN A 134 41.07 -13.05 14.11
N GLU A 135 41.51 -14.31 14.13
CA GLU A 135 40.65 -15.50 14.10
C GLU A 135 39.67 -15.59 15.31
N HIS A 136 39.97 -14.90 16.41
CA HIS A 136 39.14 -14.87 17.63
C HIS A 136 38.37 -13.55 17.81
N CYS A 137 38.21 -12.75 16.74
CA CYS A 137 37.47 -11.50 16.83
C CYS A 137 35.97 -11.72 17.10
N ASN A 138 35.37 -10.79 17.85
CA ASN A 138 33.92 -10.76 18.01
C ASN A 138 33.28 -10.16 16.76
N ILE A 139 32.52 -10.97 16.03
CA ILE A 139 31.81 -10.52 14.82
C ILE A 139 30.45 -9.92 15.23
N PRO A 140 30.20 -8.63 14.97
CA PRO A 140 28.90 -8.02 15.28
C PRO A 140 27.79 -8.69 14.47
N ALA A 141 26.58 -8.75 15.04
CA ALA A 141 25.42 -9.27 14.32
C ALA A 141 25.11 -8.40 13.08
N PHE A 142 24.44 -8.98 12.09
CA PHE A 142 24.15 -8.29 10.82
C PHE A 142 23.42 -6.96 11.01
N ALA A 143 22.46 -6.91 11.93
CA ALA A 143 21.70 -5.70 12.23
C ALA A 143 22.60 -4.59 12.80
N ASP A 144 23.42 -4.93 13.80
CA ASP A 144 24.34 -3.99 14.46
C ASP A 144 25.37 -3.45 13.45
N TRP A 145 25.91 -4.34 12.61
CA TRP A 145 26.83 -3.95 11.54
C TRP A 145 26.16 -3.02 10.53
N LYS A 146 24.92 -3.31 10.11
CA LYS A 146 24.17 -2.46 9.17
C LYS A 146 23.98 -1.06 9.77
N GLU A 147 23.58 -0.98 11.04
CA GLU A 147 23.38 0.30 11.73
C GLU A 147 24.69 1.09 11.82
N GLU A 148 25.77 0.45 12.26
CA GLU A 148 27.09 1.06 12.33
C GLU A 148 27.54 1.60 10.95
N ARG A 149 27.39 0.80 9.89
CA ARG A 149 27.76 1.21 8.53
C ARG A 149 26.92 2.38 8.02
N ALA A 150 25.64 2.42 8.36
CA ALA A 150 24.75 3.52 8.02
C ALA A 150 25.17 4.83 8.69
N THR A 151 25.71 4.80 9.92
CA THR A 151 26.23 6.02 10.57
C THR A 151 27.52 6.54 9.92
N LYS A 152 28.32 5.65 9.34
CA LYS A 152 29.64 5.97 8.77
C LYS A 152 29.62 6.40 7.30
N SER A 153 28.60 6.01 6.54
CA SER A 153 28.52 6.27 5.10
C SER A 153 27.13 6.75 4.70
N PRO A 154 26.99 8.01 4.25
CA PRO A 154 25.71 8.52 3.72
C PRO A 154 25.17 7.70 2.56
N HIS A 155 26.06 7.17 1.70
CA HIS A 155 25.67 6.33 0.58
C HIS A 155 25.12 4.97 1.05
N PHE A 156 25.77 4.36 2.04
CA PHE A 156 25.26 3.13 2.65
C PHE A 156 23.91 3.37 3.32
N HIS A 157 23.80 4.46 4.10
CA HIS A 157 22.55 4.85 4.74
C HIS A 157 21.42 5.00 3.73
N TYR A 158 21.65 5.72 2.64
CA TYR A 158 20.67 5.93 1.58
C TYR A 158 20.11 4.61 1.03
N TRP A 159 20.97 3.68 0.59
CA TRP A 159 20.52 2.41 0.02
C TRP A 159 19.95 1.44 1.06
N ALA A 160 20.42 1.51 2.30
CA ALA A 160 19.81 0.79 3.41
C ALA A 160 18.37 1.28 3.67
N SER A 161 18.15 2.60 3.65
CA SER A 161 16.81 3.20 3.76
C SER A 161 15.92 2.85 2.57
N VAL A 162 16.47 2.81 1.35
CA VAL A 162 15.74 2.32 0.17
C VAL A 162 15.27 0.88 0.41
N LEU A 163 16.15 -0.03 0.82
CA LEU A 163 15.75 -1.42 1.10
C LEU A 163 14.65 -1.50 2.17
N ASP A 164 14.76 -0.72 3.26
CA ASP A 164 13.74 -0.72 4.31
C ASP A 164 12.39 -0.20 3.77
N LEU A 165 12.39 0.85 2.94
CA LEU A 165 11.20 1.37 2.27
C LEU A 165 10.58 0.40 1.25
N GLU A 166 11.42 -0.27 0.46
CA GLU A 166 11.02 -1.31 -0.48
C GLU A 166 10.25 -2.41 0.26
N LEU A 167 10.83 -2.93 1.36
CA LEU A 167 10.23 -3.97 2.18
C LEU A 167 8.92 -3.51 2.83
N MET A 168 8.82 -2.26 3.28
CA MET A 168 7.56 -1.71 3.81
C MET A 168 6.46 -1.68 2.74
N CYS A 169 6.76 -1.24 1.52
CA CYS A 169 5.79 -1.23 0.42
C CYS A 169 5.38 -2.66 0.03
N LEU A 170 6.32 -3.61 0.03
CA LEU A 170 6.03 -5.01 -0.27
C LEU A 170 5.26 -5.73 0.87
N LEU A 171 5.46 -5.35 2.13
CA LEU A 171 4.64 -5.81 3.25
C LEU A 171 3.19 -5.35 3.11
N LEU A 172 2.95 -4.15 2.59
CA LEU A 172 1.60 -3.65 2.33
C LEU A 172 0.92 -4.50 1.25
N VAL A 173 1.66 -4.81 0.18
CA VAL A 173 1.20 -5.75 -0.85
C VAL A 173 0.89 -7.10 -0.21
N ARG A 174 1.80 -7.66 0.59
CA ARG A 174 1.60 -8.95 1.26
C ARG A 174 0.33 -8.96 2.11
N ALA A 175 0.11 -7.92 2.91
CA ALA A 175 -1.08 -7.77 3.74
C ALA A 175 -2.38 -7.88 2.92
N PHE A 176 -2.44 -7.21 1.76
CA PHE A 176 -3.59 -7.34 0.86
C PHE A 176 -3.69 -8.72 0.21
N ARG A 177 -2.57 -9.30 -0.21
CA ARG A 177 -2.54 -10.56 -0.97
C ARG A 177 -2.88 -11.76 -0.10
N GLU A 178 -2.49 -11.74 1.18
CA GLU A 178 -2.75 -12.77 2.20
C GLU A 178 -4.02 -12.49 3.02
N ALA A 179 -4.70 -11.36 2.77
CA ALA A 179 -5.84 -10.90 3.57
C ALA A 179 -5.52 -10.78 5.07
N ASP A 180 -4.30 -10.34 5.40
CA ASP A 180 -3.82 -10.16 6.78
C ASP A 180 -4.10 -8.72 7.25
N PHE A 181 -5.19 -8.55 8.01
CA PHE A 181 -5.62 -7.24 8.49
C PHE A 181 -4.70 -6.64 9.57
N PRO A 182 -4.22 -7.40 10.59
CA PRO A 182 -3.21 -6.91 11.51
C PRO A 182 -1.93 -6.41 10.81
N LEU A 183 -1.41 -7.17 9.84
CA LEU A 183 -0.24 -6.75 9.06
C LEU A 183 -0.54 -5.52 8.22
N TYR A 184 -1.75 -5.40 7.68
CA TYR A 184 -2.20 -4.20 6.97
C TYR A 184 -2.10 -2.97 7.88
N VAL A 185 -2.70 -3.00 9.07
CA VAL A 185 -2.70 -1.87 10.01
C VAL A 185 -1.27 -1.53 10.47
N ASP A 186 -0.46 -2.53 10.79
CA ASP A 186 0.94 -2.32 11.17
C ASP A 186 1.79 -1.71 10.05
N THR A 187 1.55 -2.14 8.81
CA THR A 187 2.29 -1.60 7.67
C THR A 187 1.89 -0.15 7.37
N ILE A 188 0.60 0.19 7.49
CA ILE A 188 0.15 1.59 7.35
C ILE A 188 0.82 2.48 8.40
N ARG A 189 0.93 2.02 9.65
CA ARG A 189 1.66 2.72 10.72
C ARG A 189 3.12 3.01 10.33
N LYS A 190 3.80 2.06 9.68
CA LYS A 190 5.20 2.19 9.24
C LYS A 190 5.36 3.12 8.04
N ILE A 191 4.42 3.11 7.09
CA ILE A 191 4.45 3.94 5.88
C ILE A 191 4.08 5.40 6.18
N LEU A 192 3.20 5.64 7.15
CA LEU A 192 2.62 6.96 7.41
C LEU A 192 3.68 8.08 7.65
N PRO A 193 4.75 7.89 8.45
CA PRO A 193 5.80 8.91 8.59
C PRO A 193 6.46 9.29 7.26
N TRP A 194 6.70 8.31 6.38
CA TRP A 194 7.32 8.56 5.08
C TRP A 194 6.40 9.32 4.12
N MET A 195 5.08 9.15 4.26
CA MET A 195 4.10 9.98 3.55
C MET A 195 4.15 11.44 4.00
N PHE A 196 4.60 11.75 5.22
CA PHE A 196 4.85 13.14 5.62
C PHE A 196 6.19 13.65 5.09
N VAL A 197 7.24 12.82 5.14
CA VAL A 197 8.58 13.17 4.66
C VAL A 197 8.59 13.51 3.17
N MET A 198 7.86 12.75 2.34
CA MET A 198 7.87 12.91 0.88
C MET A 198 6.81 13.88 0.33
N ASP A 199 6.13 14.59 1.23
CA ASP A 199 5.07 15.57 0.96
C ASP A 199 4.05 15.18 -0.14
N PRO A 200 3.30 14.07 0.01
CA PRO A 200 1.97 13.94 -0.58
C PRO A 200 0.89 14.43 0.41
N PRO A 201 0.62 15.74 0.52
CA PRO A 201 -0.17 16.32 1.62
C PRO A 201 -1.60 15.79 1.70
N ASN A 202 -2.18 15.40 0.57
CA ASN A 202 -3.51 14.79 0.55
C ASN A 202 -3.48 13.37 1.14
N TYR A 203 -2.50 12.55 0.76
CA TYR A 203 -2.42 11.19 1.30
C TYR A 203 -1.97 11.17 2.75
N SER A 204 -0.98 11.98 3.16
CA SER A 204 -0.51 12.01 4.55
C SER A 204 -1.62 12.39 5.55
N ARG A 205 -2.45 13.37 5.21
CA ARG A 205 -3.59 13.80 6.03
C ARG A 205 -4.67 12.72 6.13
N TRP A 206 -5.14 12.21 5.00
CA TRP A 206 -6.28 11.29 4.98
C TRP A 206 -5.89 9.86 5.38
N LEU A 207 -4.64 9.45 5.12
CA LEU A 207 -4.12 8.17 5.60
C LEU A 207 -3.99 8.16 7.13
N SER A 208 -3.67 9.29 7.77
CA SER A 208 -3.70 9.42 9.23
C SER A 208 -5.11 9.17 9.79
N VAL A 209 -6.14 9.73 9.16
CA VAL A 209 -7.55 9.53 9.55
C VAL A 209 -7.96 8.08 9.35
N HIS A 210 -7.61 7.50 8.18
CA HIS A 210 -7.86 6.10 7.87
C HIS A 210 -7.17 5.16 8.89
N TYR A 211 -5.90 5.39 9.19
CA TYR A 211 -5.14 4.60 10.16
C TYR A 211 -5.80 4.61 11.55
N ARG A 212 -6.17 5.81 12.04
CA ARG A 212 -6.93 5.96 13.29
C ARG A 212 -8.22 5.12 13.26
N ASP A 213 -8.98 5.20 12.18
CA ASP A 213 -10.24 4.47 12.07
C ASP A 213 -10.02 2.95 12.11
N MET A 214 -9.00 2.45 11.43
CA MET A 214 -8.64 1.02 11.48
C MET A 214 -8.24 0.58 12.88
N CYS A 215 -7.50 1.41 13.63
CA CYS A 215 -7.14 1.12 15.02
C CYS A 215 -8.34 1.15 15.99
N LEU A 216 -9.40 1.91 15.66
CA LEU A 216 -10.60 2.01 16.49
C LEU A 216 -11.64 0.93 16.18
N LEU A 217 -11.48 0.15 15.11
CA LEU A 217 -12.44 -0.91 14.76
C LEU A 217 -12.70 -1.91 15.91
N PRO A 218 -11.70 -2.42 16.65
CA PRO A 218 -11.97 -3.36 17.75
C PRO A 218 -12.94 -2.83 18.81
N SER A 219 -12.98 -1.51 19.03
CA SER A 219 -13.84 -0.89 20.04
C SER A 219 -15.15 -0.33 19.45
N LYS A 220 -15.10 0.25 18.25
CA LYS A 220 -16.29 0.87 17.61
C LYS A 220 -17.13 -0.09 16.78
N HIS A 221 -16.49 -1.09 16.15
CA HIS A 221 -17.11 -2.06 15.24
C HIS A 221 -16.50 -3.46 15.42
N PRO A 222 -16.65 -4.10 16.58
CA PRO A 222 -16.00 -5.39 16.87
C PRO A 222 -16.35 -6.48 15.85
N ASP A 223 -17.59 -6.52 15.36
CA ASP A 223 -18.01 -7.50 14.35
C ASP A 223 -17.29 -7.28 13.01
N ILE A 224 -17.13 -6.03 12.58
CA ILE A 224 -16.38 -5.69 11.37
C ILE A 224 -14.90 -6.01 11.55
N TYR A 225 -14.34 -5.73 12.73
CA TYR A 225 -12.96 -6.08 13.05
C TYR A 225 -12.72 -7.60 12.94
N ASN A 226 -13.63 -8.41 13.46
CA ASN A 226 -13.55 -9.87 13.35
C ASN A 226 -13.61 -10.31 11.89
N HIS A 227 -14.58 -9.81 11.12
CA HIS A 227 -14.66 -10.10 9.68
C HIS A 227 -13.41 -9.67 8.92
N PHE A 228 -12.83 -8.51 9.24
CA PHE A 228 -11.60 -8.05 8.61
C PHE A 228 -10.40 -8.93 8.98
N SER A 229 -10.32 -9.34 10.25
CA SER A 229 -9.29 -10.28 10.73
C SER A 229 -9.40 -11.65 10.05
N ASP A 230 -10.60 -12.07 9.67
CA ASP A 230 -10.87 -13.26 8.87
C ASP A 230 -10.64 -13.04 7.35
N GLY A 231 -10.15 -11.87 6.95
CA GLY A 231 -9.77 -11.55 5.59
C GLY A 231 -10.87 -10.95 4.71
N ALA A 232 -11.98 -10.48 5.29
CA ALA A 232 -13.10 -9.89 4.53
C ALA A 232 -12.91 -8.41 4.12
N PHE A 233 -11.73 -7.81 4.38
CA PHE A 233 -11.40 -6.45 3.93
C PHE A 233 -10.83 -6.41 2.50
N VAL A 234 -10.67 -7.57 1.87
CA VAL A 234 -10.18 -7.75 0.49
C VAL A 234 -11.11 -8.68 -0.30
N VAL A 235 -10.97 -8.68 -1.62
CA VAL A 235 -11.69 -9.61 -2.52
C VAL A 235 -10.81 -10.80 -2.82
N HIS A 236 -11.36 -12.00 -2.63
CA HIS A 236 -10.75 -13.27 -3.03
C HIS A 236 -11.24 -13.66 -4.42
N LYS A 237 -10.35 -13.69 -5.42
CA LYS A 237 -10.67 -14.17 -6.78
C LYS A 237 -10.39 -15.66 -6.98
N THR A 238 -9.53 -16.23 -6.15
CA THR A 238 -9.17 -17.65 -6.18
C THR A 238 -9.01 -18.15 -4.75
N THR A 239 -8.90 -19.47 -4.57
CA THR A 239 -8.63 -20.09 -3.25
C THR A 239 -7.15 -20.04 -2.85
N ARG A 240 -6.27 -19.47 -3.68
CA ARG A 240 -4.84 -19.37 -3.36
C ARG A 240 -4.60 -18.30 -2.29
N VAL A 241 -3.75 -18.63 -1.32
CA VAL A 241 -3.44 -17.77 -0.16
C VAL A 241 -2.93 -16.38 -0.57
N PHE A 242 -2.08 -16.28 -1.61
CA PHE A 242 -1.53 -15.01 -2.07
C PHE A 242 -2.26 -14.47 -3.32
N SER A 243 -3.59 -14.42 -3.29
CA SER A 243 -4.40 -14.07 -4.49
C SER A 243 -5.35 -12.90 -4.32
N SER A 244 -5.57 -12.44 -3.10
CA SER A 244 -6.59 -11.45 -2.80
C SER A 244 -6.19 -10.05 -3.30
N THR A 245 -7.17 -9.17 -3.48
CA THR A 245 -6.96 -7.81 -3.98
C THR A 245 -7.82 -6.83 -3.20
N ALA A 246 -7.33 -5.59 -3.03
CA ALA A 246 -8.12 -4.53 -2.42
C ALA A 246 -9.47 -4.32 -3.13
N LEU A 247 -10.49 -3.90 -2.37
CA LEU A 247 -11.87 -3.72 -2.85
C LEU A 247 -11.94 -2.77 -4.07
N ASP A 248 -11.24 -1.65 -4.01
CA ASP A 248 -11.20 -0.66 -5.09
C ASP A 248 -10.47 -1.18 -6.35
N HIS A 249 -9.46 -2.05 -6.18
CA HIS A 249 -8.82 -2.74 -7.30
C HIS A 249 -9.81 -3.68 -8.01
N ALA A 250 -10.55 -4.48 -7.23
CA ALA A 250 -11.53 -5.39 -7.80
C ALA A 250 -12.64 -4.62 -8.54
N HIS A 251 -13.13 -3.52 -7.96
CA HIS A 251 -14.09 -2.63 -8.63
C HIS A 251 -13.55 -2.03 -9.93
N GLN A 252 -12.29 -1.57 -9.96
CA GLN A 252 -11.69 -1.06 -11.20
C GLN A 252 -11.58 -2.12 -12.30
N GLN A 253 -11.27 -3.37 -11.93
CA GLN A 253 -11.21 -4.48 -12.89
C GLN A 253 -12.61 -4.81 -13.45
N VAL A 254 -13.66 -4.79 -12.63
CA VAL A 254 -15.04 -4.98 -13.09
C VAL A 254 -15.47 -3.82 -14.00
N ASN A 255 -15.17 -2.58 -13.62
CA ASN A 255 -15.47 -1.41 -14.43
C ASN A 255 -14.79 -1.45 -15.81
N ALA A 256 -13.61 -2.03 -15.93
CA ALA A 256 -12.93 -2.18 -17.21
C ALA A 256 -13.69 -3.16 -18.14
N VAL A 257 -14.30 -4.21 -17.59
CA VAL A 257 -15.15 -5.14 -18.36
C VAL A 257 -16.43 -4.43 -18.79
N VAL A 258 -17.11 -3.77 -17.85
CA VAL A 258 -18.38 -3.07 -18.12
C VAL A 258 -18.21 -1.89 -19.07
N LYS A 259 -17.05 -1.24 -19.11
CA LYS A 259 -16.74 -0.18 -20.09
C LYS A 259 -16.31 -0.72 -21.46
N GLY A 260 -15.88 -1.97 -21.53
CA GLY A 260 -15.57 -2.68 -22.78
C GLY A 260 -16.83 -3.24 -23.45
N GLU A 261 -17.86 -3.52 -22.67
CA GLU A 261 -19.23 -3.67 -23.15
C GLU A 261 -19.84 -2.27 -23.32
N VAL A 262 -20.53 -2.05 -24.44
CA VAL A 262 -21.08 -0.76 -24.85
C VAL A 262 -21.85 -0.09 -23.71
N GLY A 263 -21.61 1.22 -23.51
CA GLY A 263 -22.10 1.98 -22.37
C GLY A 263 -23.59 1.85 -22.10
N LEU A 264 -23.97 2.00 -20.84
CA LEU A 264 -25.34 1.98 -20.28
C LEU A 264 -26.34 3.00 -20.87
N THR A 265 -26.05 3.57 -22.03
CA THR A 265 -26.94 4.44 -22.80
C THR A 265 -26.96 3.97 -24.25
N GLU A 266 -27.68 2.89 -24.54
CA GLU A 266 -28.16 2.60 -25.89
C GLU A 266 -29.23 3.64 -26.28
N HIS A 267 -28.81 4.89 -26.49
CA HIS A 267 -29.69 5.90 -27.08
C HIS A 267 -29.24 6.15 -28.52
N PRO A 268 -30.03 5.76 -29.54
CA PRO A 268 -29.67 5.91 -30.97
C PRO A 268 -29.48 7.36 -31.46
N ALA A 269 -29.59 8.36 -30.59
CA ALA A 269 -29.52 9.78 -30.93
C ALA A 269 -28.15 10.41 -30.62
N ALA A 270 -27.15 9.61 -30.21
CA ALA A 270 -25.82 10.08 -29.86
C ALA A 270 -24.72 9.63 -30.85
N LEU A 271 -25.09 9.46 -32.12
CA LEU A 271 -24.16 9.35 -33.26
C LEU A 271 -24.27 10.58 -34.14
#